data_AF-A0A960LKF0-F1
#
_entry.id   AF-A0A960LKF0-F1
#
_cell.length_a   1.000
_cell.length_b   1.000
_cell.length_c   1.000
_cell.angle_alpha   90.00
_cell.angle_beta   90.00
_cell.angle_gamma   90.00
#
_symmetry.space_group_name_H-M   'P 1'
#
loop_
_entity.id
_entity.type
_entity.pdbx_description
1 polymer ?
#
loop_
_entity_poly.entity_id
_entity_poly.type
_entity_poly.pdbx_seq_one_letter_code
_entity_poly.pdbx_strand_id
1 'polypeptide(L)'
;MKTRFKSTAAAFLTAIFTGLAAVSAAEVSVQIQPESFPTGRGGQLSITVTGGNFDGTPAPTVPDAVTIRPYGTSQNIQLINGRLSQSITQNFVVSAREPGSYTIPSFDVVVDGKTLRTDPVSFTVT
;
A
#
# COMPACT_ATOMS: atom_id res chain seq x y z
N MET A 1 42.60 -56.39 -28.84
CA MET A 1 43.51 -55.23 -28.90
C MET A 1 42.67 -53.97 -29.18
N LYS A 2 42.66 -52.99 -28.24
CA LYS A 2 42.34 -51.55 -28.41
C LYS A 2 40.88 -51.16 -28.80
N THR A 3 40.02 -50.79 -27.83
CA THR A 3 39.61 -49.43 -27.34
C THR A 3 38.45 -48.76 -28.10
N ARG A 4 37.23 -48.68 -27.51
CA ARG A 4 36.55 -47.53 -26.82
C ARG A 4 35.83 -46.54 -27.77
N PHE A 5 34.52 -46.36 -27.64
CA PHE A 5 33.83 -45.18 -27.03
C PHE A 5 32.30 -45.29 -27.26
N LYS A 6 31.49 -44.99 -26.24
CA LYS A 6 30.01 -45.06 -26.24
C LYS A 6 29.41 -43.73 -26.70
N SER A 7 28.32 -43.72 -27.47
CA SER A 7 27.43 -42.55 -27.59
C SER A 7 26.05 -42.93 -28.15
N THR A 8 25.05 -42.09 -27.90
CA THR A 8 23.58 -42.19 -28.15
C THR A 8 22.79 -42.94 -27.07
N ALA A 9 21.74 -42.41 -26.45
CA ALA A 9 21.01 -41.15 -26.60
C ALA A 9 20.43 -40.76 -25.24
N ALA A 10 20.54 -39.49 -24.83
CA ALA A 10 19.84 -38.96 -23.66
C ALA A 10 18.71 -38.06 -24.17
N ALA A 11 17.47 -38.48 -23.95
CA ALA A 11 16.27 -37.72 -24.28
C ALA A 11 16.24 -36.43 -23.46
N PHE A 12 16.11 -35.29 -24.14
CA PHE A 12 15.91 -33.98 -23.52
C PHE A 12 14.52 -33.93 -22.90
N LEU A 13 14.44 -34.01 -21.57
CA LEU A 13 13.24 -33.70 -20.80
C LEU A 13 13.16 -32.18 -20.67
N THR A 14 12.47 -31.51 -21.59
CA THR A 14 12.16 -30.08 -21.45
C THR A 14 11.15 -29.91 -20.32
N ALA A 15 11.65 -29.64 -19.11
CA ALA A 15 10.82 -29.23 -17.99
C ALA A 15 10.18 -27.88 -18.33
N ILE A 16 8.87 -27.89 -18.57
CA ILE A 16 8.05 -26.69 -18.66
C ILE A 16 8.01 -26.11 -17.25
N PHE A 17 8.89 -25.13 -16.99
CA PHE A 17 8.82 -24.31 -15.79
C PHE A 17 7.66 -23.34 -15.98
N THR A 18 6.44 -23.76 -15.63
CA THR A 18 5.31 -22.83 -15.45
C THR A 18 5.68 -21.90 -14.30
N GLY A 19 6.31 -20.78 -14.63
CA GLY A 19 6.59 -19.70 -13.71
C GLY A 19 5.26 -19.21 -13.16
N LEU A 20 4.97 -19.56 -11.91
CA LEU A 20 3.87 -18.98 -11.16
C LEU A 20 4.25 -17.51 -10.96
N ALA A 21 3.78 -16.64 -11.85
CA ALA A 21 3.90 -15.20 -11.67
C ALA A 21 3.11 -14.87 -10.40
N ALA A 22 3.82 -14.68 -9.27
CA ALA A 22 3.20 -14.15 -8.07
C ALA A 22 2.57 -12.81 -8.47
N VAL A 23 1.25 -12.71 -8.52
CA VAL A 23 0.60 -11.42 -8.68
C VAL A 23 0.78 -10.71 -7.34
N SER A 24 1.47 -9.57 -7.33
CA SER A 24 1.52 -8.74 -6.12
C SER A 24 0.11 -8.23 -5.89
N ALA A 25 -0.51 -8.62 -4.77
CA ALA A 25 -1.78 -8.05 -4.38
C ALA A 25 -1.59 -6.57 -4.03
N ALA A 26 -2.60 -5.76 -4.32
CA ALA A 26 -2.66 -4.39 -3.84
C ALA A 26 -2.98 -4.37 -2.34
N GLU A 27 -2.34 -3.47 -1.60
CA GLU A 27 -2.49 -3.29 -0.16
C GLU A 27 -2.73 -1.81 0.13
N VAL A 28 -3.51 -1.51 1.17
CA VAL A 28 -3.76 -0.14 1.63
C VAL A 28 -3.43 -0.06 3.11
N SER A 29 -2.64 0.94 3.50
CA SER A 29 -2.32 1.24 4.88
C SER A 29 -2.61 2.69 5.22
N VAL A 30 -2.99 2.93 6.47
CA VAL A 30 -3.31 4.26 7.00
C VAL A 30 -2.53 4.47 8.29
N GLN A 31 -1.85 5.60 8.39
CA GLN A 31 -1.00 5.92 9.54
C GLN A 31 -1.16 7.40 9.91
N ILE A 32 -1.10 7.71 11.21
CA ILE A 32 -1.07 9.08 11.71
C ILE A 32 0.22 9.29 12.48
N GLN A 33 0.93 10.37 12.20
CA GLN A 33 2.16 10.71 12.91
C GLN A 33 2.29 12.21 13.18
N PRO A 34 2.54 12.63 14.44
CA PRO A 34 2.47 11.81 15.66
C PRO A 34 1.02 11.37 15.97
N GLU A 35 0.85 10.27 16.71
CA GLU A 35 -0.47 9.79 17.18
C GLU A 35 -1.05 10.63 18.32
N SER A 36 -0.25 11.56 18.88
CA SER A 36 -0.69 12.51 19.90
C SER A 36 -0.12 13.90 19.61
N PHE A 37 -0.98 14.92 19.61
CA PHE A 37 -0.59 16.31 19.33
C PHE A 37 -1.55 17.31 20.00
N PRO A 38 -1.07 18.53 20.32
CA PRO A 38 -1.93 19.52 20.97
C PRO A 38 -2.94 20.13 20.02
N THR A 39 -4.04 20.64 20.57
CA THR A 39 -4.98 21.50 19.84
C THR A 39 -4.26 22.66 19.13
N GLY A 40 -4.72 23.01 17.93
CA GLY A 40 -4.08 24.01 17.07
C GLY A 40 -2.82 23.54 16.34
N ARG A 41 -2.33 22.32 16.62
CA ARG A 41 -1.39 21.59 15.75
C ARG A 41 -2.12 20.43 15.08
N GLY A 42 -1.58 19.98 13.94
CA GLY A 42 -2.10 18.83 13.21
C GLY A 42 -1.11 17.69 13.17
N GLY A 43 -1.62 16.47 13.12
CA GLY A 43 -0.85 15.28 12.77
C GLY A 43 -0.81 15.08 11.25
N GLN A 44 0.18 14.35 10.77
CA GLN A 44 0.24 13.90 9.38
C GLN A 44 -0.50 12.56 9.27
N LEU A 45 -1.59 12.55 8.49
CA LEU A 45 -2.28 11.34 8.07
C LEU A 45 -1.72 10.91 6.71
N SER A 46 -1.23 9.69 6.62
CA SER A 46 -0.66 9.09 5.41
C SER A 46 -1.51 7.89 5.01
N ILE A 47 -2.12 7.96 3.82
CA ILE A 47 -2.85 6.84 3.21
C ILE A 47 -1.97 6.30 2.09
N THR A 48 -1.42 5.10 2.26
CA THR A 48 -0.51 4.48 1.30
C THR A 48 -1.16 3.30 0.63
N VAL A 49 -1.19 3.33 -0.70
CA VAL A 49 -1.61 2.20 -1.54
C VAL A 49 -0.35 1.62 -2.17
N THR A 50 -0.09 0.33 -1.96
CA THR A 50 1.05 -0.39 -2.53
C THR A 50 0.56 -1.49 -3.46
N GLY A 51 1.09 -1.53 -4.67
CA GLY A 51 0.64 -2.45 -5.70
C GLY A 51 -0.68 -2.01 -6.33
N GLY A 52 -0.82 -2.29 -7.63
CA GLY A 52 -2.02 -1.94 -8.40
C GLY A 52 -2.18 -0.45 -8.68
N ASN A 53 -3.04 -0.12 -9.64
CA ASN A 53 -3.29 1.27 -10.05
C ASN A 53 -4.38 1.88 -9.17
N PHE A 54 -4.01 2.99 -8.53
CA PHE A 54 -4.92 3.82 -7.75
C PHE A 54 -5.13 5.15 -8.48
N ASP A 55 -6.33 5.34 -9.03
CA ASP A 55 -6.70 6.55 -9.80
C ASP A 55 -7.77 7.38 -9.05
N GLY A 56 -7.79 7.27 -7.72
CA GLY A 56 -8.78 7.91 -6.86
C GLY A 56 -8.19 8.95 -5.91
N THR A 57 -9.08 9.68 -5.23
CA THR A 57 -8.75 10.36 -3.98
C THR A 57 -9.52 9.62 -2.88
N PRO A 58 -8.85 9.00 -1.89
CA PRO A 58 -9.54 8.44 -0.74
C PRO A 58 -10.28 9.57 -0.04
N ALA A 59 -11.56 9.34 0.24
CA ALA A 59 -12.39 10.25 1.01
C ALA A 59 -12.67 9.58 2.37
N PRO A 60 -11.73 9.65 3.33
CA PRO A 60 -11.96 9.09 4.65
C PRO A 60 -13.18 9.77 5.29
N THR A 61 -14.10 8.96 5.80
CA THR A 61 -15.19 9.48 6.65
C THR A 61 -14.59 9.84 8.00
N VAL A 62 -14.83 11.06 8.48
CA VAL A 62 -14.31 11.52 9.77
C VAL A 62 -15.42 12.01 10.68
N PRO A 63 -15.22 11.94 12.01
CA PRO A 63 -16.12 12.57 12.98
C PRO A 63 -16.18 14.09 12.76
N ASP A 64 -17.33 14.72 13.07
CA ASP A 64 -17.56 16.16 12.87
C ASP A 64 -16.53 17.09 13.57
N ALA A 65 -15.97 16.62 14.69
CA ALA A 65 -14.95 17.35 15.44
C ALA A 65 -13.56 17.32 14.78
N VAL A 66 -13.35 16.45 13.78
CA VAL A 66 -12.07 16.21 13.09
C VAL A 66 -12.09 16.86 11.71
N THR A 67 -11.04 17.62 11.42
CA THR A 67 -10.80 18.21 10.11
C THR A 67 -9.59 17.55 9.45
N ILE A 68 -9.79 17.06 8.22
CA ILE A 68 -8.72 16.57 7.35
C ILE A 68 -8.52 17.55 6.20
N ARG A 69 -7.27 17.91 5.92
CA ARG A 69 -6.89 18.78 4.79
C ARG A 69 -5.84 18.09 3.94
N PRO A 70 -6.00 18.01 2.61
CA PRO A 70 -4.96 17.45 1.74
C PRO A 70 -3.68 18.29 1.85
N TYR A 71 -2.55 17.60 1.95
CA TYR A 71 -1.22 18.20 2.03
C TYR A 71 -0.39 17.90 0.77
N GLY A 72 -0.54 16.71 0.20
CA GLY A 72 0.15 16.36 -1.04
C GLY A 72 0.05 14.88 -1.36
N THR A 73 0.56 14.49 -2.53
CA THR A 73 0.67 13.09 -2.94
C THR A 73 2.11 12.78 -3.29
N SER A 74 2.60 11.62 -2.84
CA SER A 74 3.91 11.08 -3.15
C SER A 74 3.72 9.76 -3.90
N GLN A 75 4.44 9.58 -5.00
CA GLN A 75 4.39 8.34 -5.77
C GLN A 75 5.80 7.77 -5.89
N ASN A 76 5.92 6.46 -5.70
CA ASN A 76 7.16 5.73 -5.78
C ASN A 76 6.97 4.57 -6.74
N ILE A 77 7.74 4.55 -7.83
CA ILE A 77 7.69 3.49 -8.85
C ILE A 77 9.09 2.89 -8.95
N GLN A 78 9.18 1.58 -8.76
CA GLN A 78 10.41 0.82 -8.76
C GLN A 78 10.27 -0.43 -9.64
N LEU A 79 11.34 -0.80 -10.33
CA LEU A 79 11.43 -2.07 -11.06
C LEU A 79 12.37 -3.00 -10.29
N ILE A 80 11.82 -3.97 -9.57
CA ILE A 80 12.57 -4.88 -8.70
C ILE A 80 12.55 -6.27 -9.33
N ASN A 81 13.72 -6.79 -9.74
CA ASN A 81 13.86 -8.10 -10.42
C ASN A 81 12.90 -8.27 -11.62
N GLY A 82 12.76 -7.22 -12.44
CA GLY A 82 11.87 -7.22 -13.61
C GLY A 82 10.38 -7.10 -13.29
N ARG A 83 10.01 -6.89 -12.02
CA ARG A 83 8.62 -6.70 -11.58
C ARG A 83 8.39 -5.25 -11.20
N LEU A 84 7.34 -4.65 -11.76
CA LEU A 84 6.91 -3.30 -11.41
C LEU A 84 6.35 -3.30 -9.99
N SER A 85 6.90 -2.45 -9.14
CA SER A 85 6.48 -2.19 -7.77
C SER A 85 6.13 -0.71 -7.65
N GLN A 86 4.87 -0.39 -7.40
CA GLN A 86 4.41 0.98 -7.28
C GLN A 86 3.74 1.22 -5.92
N SER A 87 3.92 2.41 -5.37
CA SER A 87 3.28 2.85 -4.15
C SER A 87 2.87 4.32 -4.27
N ILE A 88 1.66 4.65 -3.84
CA ILE A 88 1.11 6.00 -3.86
C ILE A 88 0.71 6.34 -2.42
N THR A 89 1.32 7.36 -1.85
CA THR A 89 1.00 7.89 -0.53
C THR A 89 0.31 9.24 -0.66
N GLN A 90 -0.94 9.32 -0.22
CA GLN A 90 -1.65 10.58 -0.08
C GLN A 90 -1.54 11.09 1.36
N ASN A 91 -1.04 12.30 1.49
CA ASN A 91 -0.76 12.95 2.77
C ASN A 91 -1.82 14.00 3.06
N PHE A 92 -2.26 14.02 4.31
CA PHE A 92 -3.22 14.97 4.84
C PHE A 92 -2.76 15.50 6.19
N VAL A 93 -3.22 16.69 6.55
CA VAL A 93 -3.15 17.22 7.91
C VAL A 93 -4.46 16.89 8.61
N VAL A 94 -4.38 16.17 9.73
CA VAL A 94 -5.52 15.87 10.61
C VAL A 94 -5.45 16.74 11.86
N SER A 95 -6.57 17.31 12.26
CA SER A 95 -6.69 18.15 13.47
C SER A 95 -8.08 18.03 14.07
N ALA A 96 -8.21 18.29 15.37
CA ALA A 96 -9.51 18.41 16.03
C ALA A 96 -9.60 19.71 16.83
N ARG A 97 -10.82 20.18 17.06
CA ARG A 97 -11.08 21.44 17.79
C ARG A 97 -10.97 21.30 19.30
N GLU A 98 -11.28 20.12 19.82
CA GLU A 98 -11.32 19.83 21.25
C GLU A 98 -10.34 18.71 21.60
N PRO A 99 -9.70 18.75 22.78
CA PRO A 99 -8.92 17.63 23.29
C PRO A 99 -9.79 16.37 23.42
N GLY A 100 -9.22 15.21 23.11
CA GLY A 100 -9.92 13.94 23.15
C GLY A 100 -9.26 12.87 22.31
N SER A 101 -9.80 11.66 22.39
CA SER A 101 -9.39 10.53 21.54
C SER A 101 -10.35 10.40 20.37
N TYR A 102 -9.80 10.33 19.17
CA TYR A 102 -10.55 10.24 17.92
C TYR A 102 -10.12 9.02 17.14
N THR A 103 -11.08 8.43 16.42
CA THR A 103 -10.83 7.30 15.52
C THR A 103 -11.37 7.65 14.15
N ILE A 104 -10.54 7.48 13.13
CA ILE A 104 -10.97 7.45 11.74
C ILE A 104 -11.39 6.00 11.45
N PRO A 105 -12.67 5.73 11.16
CA PRO A 105 -13.13 4.38 10.88
C PRO A 105 -12.51 3.83 9.59
N SER A 106 -12.59 2.51 9.43
CA SER A 106 -12.28 1.84 8.16
C SER A 106 -13.11 2.45 7.03
N PHE A 107 -12.49 2.70 5.89
CA PHE A 107 -13.13 3.21 4.67
C PHE A 107 -12.65 2.43 3.45
N ASP A 108 -13.44 2.52 2.39
CA ASP A 108 -13.21 1.81 1.14
C ASP A 108 -12.25 2.60 0.22
N VAL A 109 -11.34 1.87 -0.42
CA VAL A 109 -10.38 2.38 -1.40
C VAL A 109 -10.40 1.46 -2.61
N VAL A 110 -10.65 2.01 -3.80
CA VAL A 110 -10.71 1.22 -5.03
C VAL A 110 -9.35 1.18 -5.71
N VAL A 111 -8.78 -0.02 -5.86
CA VAL A 111 -7.49 -0.27 -6.51
C VAL A 111 -7.67 -1.34 -7.59
N ASP A 112 -7.31 -1.04 -8.84
CA ASP A 112 -7.56 -1.90 -10.02
C ASP A 112 -9.02 -2.43 -10.10
N GLY A 113 -9.99 -1.57 -9.77
CA GLY A 113 -11.42 -1.95 -9.76
C GLY A 113 -11.84 -2.88 -8.62
N LYS A 114 -10.94 -3.20 -7.67
CA LYS A 114 -11.25 -3.95 -6.45
C LYS A 114 -11.35 -3.00 -5.26
N THR A 115 -12.37 -3.20 -4.44
CA THR A 115 -12.53 -2.46 -3.18
C THR A 115 -11.67 -3.09 -2.10
N LEU A 116 -10.72 -2.34 -1.59
CA LEU A 116 -9.93 -2.65 -0.40
C LEU A 116 -10.42 -1.82 0.78
N ARG A 117 -10.31 -2.39 1.98
CA ARG A 117 -10.69 -1.74 3.24
C ARG A 117 -9.43 -1.29 3.97
N THR A 118 -9.45 -0.08 4.48
CA THR A 118 -8.40 0.39 5.40
C THR A 118 -8.62 -0.12 6.81
N ASP A 119 -7.55 -0.21 7.58
CA ASP A 119 -7.67 -0.37 9.03
C ASP A 119 -8.09 0.96 9.68
N PRO A 120 -8.91 0.91 10.76
CA PRO A 120 -9.21 2.11 11.53
C PRO A 120 -7.94 2.63 12.21
N VAL A 121 -7.78 3.95 12.24
CA VAL A 121 -6.63 4.61 12.89
C VAL A 121 -7.11 5.55 13.97
N SER A 122 -6.44 5.52 15.13
CA SER A 122 -6.79 6.37 16.27
C SER A 122 -5.67 7.36 16.57
N PHE A 123 -6.05 8.53 17.10
CA PHE A 123 -5.11 9.56 17.55
C PHE A 123 -5.70 10.33 18.73
N THR A 124 -4.84 11.00 19.48
CA THR A 124 -5.20 11.80 20.65
C THR A 124 -4.86 13.27 20.42
N VAL A 125 -5.80 14.14 20.79
CA VAL A 125 -5.59 15.58 20.83
C VAL A 125 -5.52 16.02 22.28
N THR A 126 -4.47 16.75 22.66
CA THR A 126 -4.22 17.21 24.03
C THR A 126 -4.44 18.72 24.21
#